data_AF-G4ZR60-F1
#
_entry.id   AF-G4ZR60-F1
#
_cell.length_a   1.000
_cell.length_b   1.000
_cell.length_c   1.000
_cell.angle_alpha   90.00
_cell.angle_beta   90.00
_cell.angle_gamma   90.00
#
_symmetry.space_group_name_H-M   'P 1'
#
loop_
_entity.id
_entity.type
_entity.pdbx_description
1 polymer ?
#
loop_
_entity_poly.entity_id
_entity_poly.type
_entity_poly.pdbx_seq_one_letter_code
_entity_poly.pdbx_strand_id
1 'polypeptide(L)'
;MDTKIRTALDENLRAVSNEDDAEKCRPVVVFESITRAEFREWLDKHEGELRRWQYEPLTADSGRVVIYSYPTKVHNVAAGRIIHEILVHVGGTPDKQKASLAALNILMSPMCDVGDRDQEPDGGLKPRGAQRWRGGHPTSPTLIVEVAYKNESWGGLVLKLRRWMSCSTAVQVAIGVKVYRTRRRIILIQRNADTIEMDFVAGQEEFVSFPLRHANNVIAANLGELGSVIDEAI
;
A
#
# COMPACT_ATOMS: atom_id res chain seq x y z
N MET A 1 -15.02 13.77 7.61
CA MET A 1 -13.88 13.78 8.56
C MET A 1 -14.01 14.93 9.56
N ASP A 2 -13.95 14.65 10.87
CA ASP A 2 -14.04 15.63 11.96
C ASP A 2 -12.95 16.72 11.85
N THR A 3 -13.34 17.98 12.01
CA THR A 3 -12.44 19.16 12.04
C THR A 3 -11.29 18.99 13.04
N LYS A 4 -11.52 18.34 14.19
CA LYS A 4 -10.48 18.09 15.20
C LYS A 4 -9.39 17.15 14.69
N ILE A 5 -9.77 16.06 14.02
CA ILE A 5 -8.83 15.10 13.42
C ILE A 5 -7.97 15.81 12.38
N ARG A 6 -8.59 16.66 11.55
CA ARG A 6 -7.88 17.42 10.53
C ARG A 6 -6.85 18.38 11.15
N THR A 7 -7.24 19.14 12.16
CA THR A 7 -6.35 20.07 12.86
C THR A 7 -5.14 19.35 13.47
N ALA A 8 -5.37 18.22 14.16
CA ALA A 8 -4.28 17.44 14.77
C ALA A 8 -3.31 16.88 13.70
N LEU A 9 -3.82 16.39 12.57
CA LEU A 9 -2.97 15.93 11.46
C LEU A 9 -2.16 17.07 10.82
N ASP A 10 -2.76 18.26 10.69
CA ASP A 10 -2.07 19.45 10.16
C ASP A 10 -0.97 19.93 11.12
N GLU A 11 -1.19 19.87 12.43
CA GLU A 11 -0.18 20.16 13.46
C GLU A 11 0.99 19.18 13.40
N ASN A 12 0.70 17.88 13.32
CA ASN A 12 1.73 16.85 13.10
C ASN A 12 2.56 17.13 11.85
N LEU A 13 1.91 17.48 10.74
CA LEU A 13 2.60 17.79 9.49
C LEU A 13 3.49 19.03 9.61
N ARG A 14 3.07 20.05 10.37
CA ARG A 14 3.85 21.28 10.59
C ARG A 14 5.04 21.07 11.52
N ALA A 15 4.88 20.22 12.54
CA ALA A 15 5.91 19.94 13.54
C ALA A 15 7.17 19.29 12.95
N VAL A 16 7.05 18.61 11.81
CA VAL A 16 8.19 17.94 11.18
C VAL A 16 9.09 18.92 10.43
N SER A 17 10.33 19.05 10.91
CA SER A 17 11.37 19.86 10.30
C SER A 17 12.50 19.04 9.66
N ASN A 18 12.65 17.77 10.05
CA ASN A 18 13.63 16.80 9.54
C ASN A 18 13.05 15.36 9.58
N GLU A 19 13.82 14.34 9.19
CA GLU A 19 13.35 12.94 9.21
C GLU A 19 13.18 12.38 10.62
N ASP A 20 14.04 12.76 11.57
CA ASP A 20 13.98 12.30 12.97
C ASP A 20 12.70 12.80 13.66
N ASP A 21 12.16 13.94 13.23
CA ASP A 21 10.88 14.46 13.71
C ASP A 21 9.70 13.58 13.27
N ALA A 22 9.82 12.91 12.11
CA ALA A 22 8.77 12.01 11.63
C ALA A 22 8.62 10.76 12.53
N GLU A 23 9.70 10.33 13.19
CA GLU A 23 9.65 9.24 14.17
C GLU A 23 8.90 9.63 15.45
N LYS A 24 8.85 10.94 15.75
CA LYS A 24 8.17 11.49 16.93
C LYS A 24 6.70 11.77 16.68
N CYS A 25 6.26 11.76 15.42
CA CYS A 25 4.86 11.97 15.07
C CYS A 25 4.00 10.83 15.63
N ARG A 26 3.09 11.18 16.53
CA ARG A 26 2.09 10.24 17.03
C ARG A 26 0.91 10.18 16.09
N PRO A 27 0.32 9.00 15.87
CA PRO A 27 -0.87 8.92 15.06
C PRO A 27 -2.04 9.61 15.78
N VAL A 28 -2.98 10.14 15.00
CA VAL A 28 -4.22 10.72 15.52
C VAL A 28 -5.23 9.59 15.72
N VAL A 29 -5.76 9.46 16.92
CA VAL A 29 -6.77 8.46 17.25
C VAL A 29 -8.15 8.97 16.83
N VAL A 30 -8.85 8.17 16.03
CA VAL A 30 -10.22 8.43 15.54
C VAL A 30 -11.22 7.76 16.48
N PHE A 31 -10.96 6.50 16.81
CA PHE A 31 -11.72 5.72 17.77
C PHE A 31 -10.75 5.15 18.80
N GLU A 32 -10.91 5.52 20.07
CA GLU A 32 -10.06 5.03 21.18
C GLU A 32 -10.32 3.55 21.49
N SER A 33 -11.56 3.09 21.34
CA SER A 33 -11.96 1.70 21.50
C SER A 33 -13.17 1.41 20.60
N ILE A 34 -13.03 0.45 19.69
CA ILE A 34 -14.10 -0.02 18.80
C ILE A 34 -13.83 -1.49 18.44
N THR A 35 -14.88 -2.29 18.30
CA THR A 35 -14.70 -3.65 17.76
C THR A 35 -14.38 -3.59 16.27
N ARG A 36 -13.71 -4.61 15.76
CA ARG A 36 -13.36 -4.68 14.34
C ARG A 36 -14.60 -4.72 13.44
N ALA A 37 -15.66 -5.40 13.89
CA ALA A 37 -16.92 -5.51 13.14
C ALA A 37 -17.67 -4.17 13.08
N GLU A 38 -17.81 -3.47 14.21
CA GLU A 38 -18.44 -2.15 14.26
C GLU A 38 -17.71 -1.14 13.38
N PHE A 39 -16.37 -1.17 13.37
CA PHE A 39 -15.61 -0.27 12.52
C PHE A 39 -15.80 -0.55 11.03
N ARG A 40 -15.85 -1.84 10.63
CA ARG A 40 -16.16 -2.21 9.24
C ARG A 40 -17.57 -1.75 8.83
N GLU A 41 -18.57 -1.94 9.69
CA GLU A 41 -19.93 -1.43 9.44
C GLU A 41 -19.97 0.11 9.36
N TRP A 42 -19.17 0.79 10.19
CA TRP A 42 -19.03 2.24 10.11
C TRP A 42 -18.45 2.68 8.76
N LEU A 43 -17.40 1.99 8.26
CA LEU A 43 -16.79 2.28 6.95
C LEU A 43 -17.78 2.10 5.80
N ASP A 44 -18.61 1.07 5.83
CA ASP A 44 -19.64 0.83 4.80
C ASP A 44 -20.64 1.99 4.71
N LYS A 45 -20.90 2.69 5.81
CA LYS A 45 -21.80 3.85 5.88
C LYS A 45 -21.12 5.19 5.56
N HIS A 46 -19.79 5.24 5.60
CA HIS A 46 -18.99 6.48 5.48
C HIS A 46 -17.87 6.32 4.44
N GLU A 47 -18.16 5.60 3.34
CA GLU A 47 -17.18 5.30 2.31
C GLU A 47 -16.52 6.59 1.78
N GLY A 48 -15.19 6.63 1.82
CA GLY A 48 -14.39 7.77 1.35
C GLY A 48 -14.24 8.93 2.34
N GLU A 49 -14.94 8.92 3.47
CA GLU A 49 -14.81 9.99 4.48
C GLU A 49 -13.54 9.90 5.33
N LEU A 50 -12.99 8.69 5.45
CA LEU A 50 -11.79 8.37 6.21
C LEU A 50 -10.79 7.66 5.29
N ARG A 51 -9.55 8.14 5.25
CA ARG A 51 -8.49 7.60 4.39
C ARG A 51 -7.20 7.42 5.18
N ARG A 52 -6.36 6.48 4.76
CA ARG A 52 -5.08 6.13 5.37
C ARG A 52 -5.19 5.75 6.84
N TRP A 53 -6.33 5.18 7.22
CA TRP A 53 -6.57 4.68 8.56
C TRP A 53 -5.93 3.30 8.75
N GLN A 54 -5.67 2.95 10.00
CA GLN A 54 -5.29 1.60 10.43
C GLN A 54 -6.11 1.23 11.67
N TYR A 55 -6.68 0.03 11.67
CA TYR A 55 -7.22 -0.59 12.87
C TYR A 55 -6.08 -1.29 13.61
N GLU A 56 -5.88 -0.97 14.88
CA GLU A 56 -4.85 -1.57 15.74
C GLU A 56 -5.54 -2.31 16.90
N PRO A 57 -5.33 -3.63 17.06
CA PRO A 57 -5.90 -4.37 18.18
C PRO A 57 -5.29 -3.87 19.51
N LEU A 58 -6.15 -3.70 20.52
CA LEU A 58 -5.77 -3.37 21.89
C LEU A 58 -6.02 -4.56 22.82
N THR A 59 -7.10 -5.29 22.58
CA THR A 59 -7.49 -6.52 23.27
C THR A 59 -7.90 -7.59 22.25
N ALA A 60 -8.39 -8.74 22.72
CA ALA A 60 -8.94 -9.77 21.85
C ALA A 60 -10.19 -9.31 21.10
N ASP A 61 -11.00 -8.44 21.71
CA ASP A 61 -12.33 -8.07 21.21
C ASP A 61 -12.41 -6.61 20.72
N SER A 62 -11.43 -5.78 21.08
CA SER A 62 -11.41 -4.35 20.77
C SER A 62 -10.05 -3.86 20.31
N GLY A 63 -10.10 -2.75 19.58
CA GLY A 63 -8.94 -2.06 19.08
C GLY A 63 -9.21 -0.57 18.97
N ARG A 64 -8.26 0.15 18.39
CA ARG A 64 -8.38 1.56 18.07
C ARG A 64 -8.23 1.79 16.59
N VAL A 65 -8.74 2.91 16.11
CA VAL A 65 -8.55 3.34 14.72
C VAL A 65 -7.71 4.59 14.73
N VAL A 66 -6.64 4.58 13.95
CA VAL A 66 -5.65 5.65 13.93
C VAL A 66 -5.35 6.11 12.52
N ILE A 67 -4.94 7.38 12.38
CA ILE A 67 -4.44 7.97 11.12
C ILE A 67 -3.04 8.53 11.37
N TYR A 68 -2.08 8.08 10.57
CA TYR A 68 -0.69 8.56 10.65
C TYR A 68 -0.46 9.84 9.86
N SER A 69 -1.10 9.96 8.69
CA SER A 69 -0.96 11.13 7.83
C SER A 69 -2.23 11.38 7.02
N TYR A 70 -2.49 12.65 6.74
CA TYR A 70 -3.53 13.02 5.80
C TYR A 70 -3.10 12.64 4.38
N PRO A 71 -4.01 12.14 3.52
CA PRO A 71 -3.69 11.93 2.11
C PRO A 71 -3.26 13.26 1.47
N THR A 72 -2.00 13.31 1.02
CA THR A 72 -1.45 14.47 0.32
C THR A 72 -1.35 14.20 -1.18
N LYS A 73 -1.19 15.25 -1.99
CA LYS A 73 -0.89 15.11 -3.42
C LYS A 73 0.34 14.24 -3.68
N VAL A 74 1.33 14.25 -2.77
CA VAL A 74 2.55 13.44 -2.91
C VAL A 74 2.23 11.96 -2.88
N HIS A 75 1.38 11.52 -1.94
CA HIS A 75 0.94 10.13 -1.84
C HIS A 75 0.22 9.69 -3.13
N ASN A 76 -0.79 10.45 -3.55
CA ASN A 76 -1.59 10.13 -4.73
C ASN A 76 -0.74 10.08 -6.01
N VAL A 77 0.15 11.06 -6.20
CA VAL A 77 1.01 11.13 -7.39
C VAL A 77 2.07 10.02 -7.38
N ALA A 78 2.72 9.77 -6.24
CA ALA A 78 3.76 8.75 -6.15
C ALA A 78 3.19 7.34 -6.36
N ALA A 79 2.15 6.97 -5.60
CA ALA A 79 1.51 5.67 -5.74
C ALA A 79 0.91 5.48 -7.13
N GLY A 80 0.17 6.48 -7.65
CA GLY A 80 -0.43 6.42 -8.97
C GLY A 80 0.59 6.28 -10.09
N ARG A 81 1.72 7.01 -10.02
CA ARG A 81 2.81 6.87 -11.00
C ARG A 81 3.47 5.50 -10.94
N ILE A 82 3.76 4.97 -9.77
CA ILE A 82 4.37 3.63 -9.63
C ILE A 82 3.46 2.55 -10.22
N ILE A 83 2.17 2.58 -9.88
CA ILE A 83 1.17 1.65 -10.43
C ILE A 83 1.09 1.77 -11.95
N HIS A 84 1.03 3.00 -12.47
CA HIS A 84 1.00 3.25 -13.92
C HIS A 84 2.26 2.71 -14.61
N GLU A 85 3.45 3.01 -14.09
CA GLU A 85 4.71 2.54 -14.66
C GLU A 85 4.82 1.02 -14.68
N ILE A 86 4.34 0.34 -13.63
CA ILE A 86 4.28 -1.12 -13.60
C ILE A 86 3.38 -1.65 -14.72
N LEU A 87 2.18 -1.08 -14.88
CA LEU A 87 1.24 -1.51 -15.92
C LEU A 87 1.82 -1.33 -17.34
N VAL A 88 2.49 -0.20 -17.59
CA VAL A 88 3.14 0.10 -18.87
C VAL A 88 4.32 -0.84 -19.14
N HIS A 89 5.17 -1.07 -18.14
CA HIS A 89 6.40 -1.87 -18.29
C HIS A 89 6.15 -3.39 -18.32
N VAL A 90 5.14 -3.90 -17.61
CA VAL A 90 4.73 -5.32 -17.73
C VAL A 90 4.24 -5.61 -19.14
N GLY A 91 3.58 -4.64 -19.78
CA GLY A 91 3.16 -4.77 -21.16
C GLY A 91 4.34 -4.79 -22.14
N GLY A 92 5.28 -3.86 -22.05
CA GLY A 92 6.43 -3.79 -22.96
C GLY A 92 6.07 -3.40 -24.40
N THR A 93 5.19 -4.14 -25.08
CA THR A 93 4.56 -3.77 -26.36
C THR A 93 3.14 -3.21 -26.14
N PRO A 94 2.60 -2.37 -27.06
CA PRO A 94 1.25 -1.82 -26.92
C PRO A 94 0.15 -2.87 -26.72
N ASP A 95 0.22 -4.00 -27.43
CA ASP A 95 -0.76 -5.09 -27.31
C ASP A 95 -0.73 -5.77 -25.94
N LYS A 96 0.48 -6.01 -25.43
CA LYS A 96 0.68 -6.58 -24.09
C LYS A 96 0.32 -5.58 -22.98
N GLN A 97 0.52 -4.28 -23.19
CA GLN A 97 0.01 -3.25 -22.28
C GLN A 97 -1.51 -3.29 -22.19
N LYS A 98 -2.19 -3.40 -23.33
CA LYS A 98 -3.64 -3.56 -23.39
C LYS A 98 -4.09 -4.85 -22.68
N ALA A 99 -3.36 -5.94 -22.85
CA ALA A 99 -3.63 -7.19 -22.14
C ALA A 99 -3.43 -7.06 -20.62
N SER A 100 -2.34 -6.42 -20.16
CA SER A 100 -2.09 -6.15 -18.74
C SER A 100 -3.20 -5.29 -18.10
N LEU A 101 -3.65 -4.25 -18.80
CA LEU A 101 -4.78 -3.42 -18.37
C LEU A 101 -6.11 -4.18 -18.36
N ALA A 102 -6.28 -5.16 -19.25
CA ALA A 102 -7.47 -6.01 -19.25
C ALA A 102 -7.44 -7.07 -18.13
N ALA A 103 -6.25 -7.54 -17.75
CA ALA A 103 -6.01 -8.62 -16.80
C ALA A 103 -5.95 -8.17 -15.33
N LEU A 104 -5.68 -6.88 -15.07
CA LEU A 104 -5.48 -6.35 -13.71
C LEU A 104 -6.55 -5.33 -13.35
N ASN A 105 -7.03 -5.38 -12.10
CA ASN A 105 -7.80 -4.31 -11.49
C ASN A 105 -6.88 -3.42 -10.66
N ILE A 106 -6.99 -2.11 -10.87
CA ILE A 106 -6.36 -1.10 -10.02
C ILE A 106 -7.20 -0.95 -8.76
N LEU A 107 -6.54 -1.04 -7.61
CA LEU A 107 -7.13 -0.89 -6.30
C LEU A 107 -6.63 0.41 -5.68
N MET A 108 -7.45 1.46 -5.79
CA MET A 108 -7.16 2.73 -5.14
C MET A 108 -7.75 2.71 -3.73
N SER A 109 -6.93 2.20 -2.82
CA SER A 109 -7.15 2.23 -1.38
C SER A 109 -8.37 1.44 -0.87
N PRO A 110 -8.42 0.13 -1.17
CA PRO A 110 -9.39 -0.77 -0.55
C PRO A 110 -9.08 -0.98 0.93
N MET A 111 -10.13 -1.15 1.73
CA MET A 111 -9.98 -1.80 3.03
C MET A 111 -9.47 -3.23 2.83
N CYS A 112 -8.41 -3.61 3.54
CA CYS A 112 -7.88 -4.96 3.51
C CYS A 112 -7.68 -5.51 4.92
N ASP A 113 -8.05 -6.77 5.08
CA ASP A 113 -7.68 -7.61 6.22
C ASP A 113 -6.22 -8.06 6.08
N VAL A 114 -5.39 -7.76 7.08
CA VAL A 114 -3.98 -8.18 7.13
C VAL A 114 -3.68 -9.09 8.33
N GLY A 115 -4.70 -9.80 8.83
CA GLY A 115 -4.60 -10.71 9.97
C GLY A 115 -5.23 -10.12 11.21
N ASP A 116 -4.40 -9.61 12.13
CA ASP A 116 -4.83 -8.99 13.39
C ASP A 116 -5.37 -7.56 13.20
N ARG A 117 -5.26 -7.00 11.99
CA ARG A 117 -5.53 -5.59 11.67
C ARG A 117 -6.28 -5.44 10.35
N ASP A 118 -6.92 -4.29 10.21
CA ASP A 118 -7.37 -3.77 8.92
C ASP A 118 -6.56 -2.53 8.55
N GLN A 119 -6.18 -2.42 7.27
CA GLN A 119 -5.47 -1.25 6.78
C GLN A 119 -5.73 -1.01 5.28
N GLU A 120 -5.47 0.22 4.88
CA GLU A 120 -5.66 0.73 3.53
C GLU A 120 -4.29 0.99 2.86
N PRO A 121 -4.02 0.43 1.66
CA PRO A 121 -2.82 0.76 0.89
C PRO A 121 -3.01 2.06 0.09
N ASP A 122 -1.90 2.70 -0.28
CA ASP A 122 -1.96 3.89 -1.14
C ASP A 122 -2.28 3.55 -2.60
N GLY A 123 -1.90 2.36 -3.03
CA GLY A 123 -2.30 1.79 -4.31
C GLY A 123 -2.04 0.29 -4.33
N GLY A 124 -2.73 -0.42 -5.21
CA GLY A 124 -2.50 -1.83 -5.42
C GLY A 124 -3.01 -2.35 -6.74
N LEU A 125 -2.58 -3.56 -7.08
CA LEU A 125 -3.04 -4.31 -8.24
C LEU A 125 -3.52 -5.69 -7.79
N LYS A 126 -4.56 -6.17 -8.46
CA LYS A 126 -5.00 -7.56 -8.36
C LYS A 126 -5.34 -8.14 -9.73
N PRO A 127 -5.23 -9.46 -9.93
CA PRO A 127 -5.81 -10.13 -11.10
C PRO A 127 -7.32 -9.91 -11.18
N ARG A 128 -7.85 -9.72 -12.38
CA ARG A 128 -9.29 -9.49 -12.62
C ARG A 128 -10.15 -10.70 -12.29
N GLY A 129 -9.61 -11.90 -12.48
CA GLY A 129 -10.26 -13.18 -12.15
C GLY A 129 -10.10 -13.62 -10.70
N ALA A 130 -9.42 -12.84 -9.84
CA ALA A 130 -9.24 -13.21 -8.45
C ALA A 130 -10.60 -13.26 -7.74
N GLN A 131 -11.01 -14.45 -7.30
CA GLN A 131 -12.22 -14.66 -6.50
C GLN A 131 -12.02 -14.12 -5.09
N ARG A 132 -13.10 -13.57 -4.48
CA ARG A 132 -13.11 -12.98 -3.13
C ARG A 132 -12.27 -13.80 -2.15
N TRP A 133 -11.38 -13.12 -1.42
CA TRP A 133 -10.61 -13.73 -0.36
C TRP A 133 -11.55 -14.05 0.81
N ARG A 134 -11.21 -15.05 1.62
CA ARG A 134 -12.05 -15.58 2.72
C ARG A 134 -12.83 -14.48 3.44
N GLY A 135 -14.14 -14.68 3.63
CA GLY A 135 -15.01 -13.77 4.39
C GLY A 135 -15.72 -12.68 3.57
N GLY A 136 -15.68 -12.72 2.24
CA GLY A 136 -16.53 -11.87 1.39
C GLY A 136 -15.96 -10.49 1.05
N HIS A 137 -14.78 -10.15 1.58
CA HIS A 137 -14.09 -8.89 1.28
C HIS A 137 -13.48 -8.88 -0.13
N PRO A 138 -13.29 -7.70 -0.75
CA PRO A 138 -12.55 -7.60 -2.00
C PRO A 138 -11.21 -8.31 -1.83
N THR A 139 -10.85 -9.13 -2.82
CA THR A 139 -9.59 -9.88 -2.84
C THR A 139 -8.41 -9.00 -2.43
N SER A 140 -7.62 -9.51 -1.48
CA SER A 140 -6.36 -8.91 -1.08
C SER A 140 -5.52 -8.61 -2.33
N PRO A 141 -4.94 -7.40 -2.45
CA PRO A 141 -4.05 -7.07 -3.55
C PRO A 141 -2.90 -8.08 -3.65
N THR A 142 -2.44 -8.34 -4.87
CA THR A 142 -1.24 -9.16 -5.11
C THR A 142 0.02 -8.29 -5.13
N LEU A 143 -0.15 -7.02 -5.50
CA LEU A 143 0.87 -5.98 -5.41
C LEU A 143 0.31 -4.77 -4.66
N ILE A 144 1.09 -4.22 -3.74
CA ILE A 144 0.77 -2.98 -3.03
C ILE A 144 1.89 -1.95 -3.15
N VAL A 145 1.49 -0.68 -3.07
CA VAL A 145 2.36 0.47 -2.96
C VAL A 145 1.98 1.25 -1.71
N GLU A 146 2.98 1.59 -0.91
CA GLU A 146 2.86 2.43 0.28
C GLU A 146 3.81 3.61 0.16
N VAL A 147 3.31 4.80 0.49
CA VAL A 147 4.08 6.02 0.43
C VAL A 147 4.13 6.62 1.83
N ALA A 148 5.34 6.81 2.35
CA ALA A 148 5.58 7.60 3.54
C ALA A 148 6.05 9.00 3.14
N TYR A 149 5.32 10.02 3.57
CA TYR A 149 5.73 11.41 3.35
C TYR A 149 6.33 12.03 4.62
N LYS A 150 6.55 13.35 4.59
CA LYS A 150 7.09 14.22 5.64
C LYS A 150 6.95 13.66 7.06
N ASN A 151 5.73 13.44 7.54
CA ASN A 151 5.43 13.07 8.93
C ASN A 151 5.33 11.55 9.21
N GLU A 152 5.78 10.72 8.27
CA GLU A 152 5.82 9.27 8.42
C GLU A 152 7.27 8.78 8.35
N SER A 153 7.65 7.93 9.29
CA SER A 153 9.02 7.42 9.39
C SER A 153 9.28 6.27 8.42
N TRP A 154 10.56 6.07 8.09
CA TRP A 154 11.00 4.90 7.33
C TRP A 154 10.68 3.59 8.07
N GLY A 155 10.99 3.52 9.35
CA GLY A 155 10.69 2.33 10.17
C GLY A 155 9.20 1.99 10.20
N GLY A 156 8.33 3.01 10.29
CA GLY A 156 6.87 2.82 10.23
C GLY A 156 6.41 2.25 8.88
N LEU A 157 6.97 2.76 7.77
CA LEU A 157 6.72 2.24 6.43
C LEU A 157 7.13 0.77 6.31
N VAL A 158 8.37 0.43 6.71
CA VAL A 158 8.88 -0.96 6.63
C VAL A 158 8.02 -1.92 7.45
N LEU A 159 7.60 -1.52 8.66
CA LEU A 159 6.69 -2.33 9.47
C LEU A 159 5.34 -2.53 8.77
N LYS A 160 4.80 -1.50 8.11
CA LYS A 160 3.55 -1.60 7.34
C LYS A 160 3.68 -2.59 6.18
N LEU A 161 4.80 -2.55 5.44
CA LEU A 161 5.07 -3.51 4.36
C LEU A 161 5.24 -4.94 4.87
N ARG A 162 5.91 -5.15 6.00
CA ARG A 162 6.04 -6.48 6.60
C ARG A 162 4.69 -7.08 6.98
N ARG A 163 3.74 -6.26 7.45
CA ARG A 163 2.36 -6.70 7.70
C ARG A 163 1.67 -7.15 6.41
N TRP A 164 1.82 -6.37 5.33
CA TRP A 164 1.35 -6.78 4.01
C TRP A 164 1.97 -8.10 3.56
N MET A 165 3.24 -8.35 3.83
CA MET A 165 3.93 -9.58 3.44
C MET A 165 3.68 -10.79 4.36
N SER A 166 2.81 -10.66 5.37
CA SER A 166 2.45 -11.77 6.26
C SER A 166 1.69 -12.88 5.52
N CYS A 167 1.62 -14.06 6.13
CA CYS A 167 0.86 -15.20 5.60
C CYS A 167 -0.66 -14.96 5.59
N SER A 168 -1.14 -13.90 6.24
CA SER A 168 -2.56 -13.52 6.28
C SER A 168 -3.05 -12.85 5.00
N THR A 169 -2.14 -12.48 4.07
CA THR A 169 -2.48 -11.78 2.83
C THR A 169 -2.07 -12.56 1.58
N ALA A 170 -2.62 -12.15 0.43
CA ALA A 170 -2.21 -12.64 -0.89
C ALA A 170 -1.06 -11.81 -1.52
N VAL A 171 -0.55 -10.78 -0.83
CA VAL A 171 0.46 -9.87 -1.37
C VAL A 171 1.75 -10.64 -1.67
N GLN A 172 2.18 -10.60 -2.93
CA GLN A 172 3.43 -11.18 -3.40
C GLN A 172 4.53 -10.13 -3.52
N VAL A 173 4.15 -8.87 -3.79
CA VAL A 173 5.08 -7.75 -3.96
C VAL A 173 4.57 -6.54 -3.18
N ALA A 174 5.42 -5.99 -2.31
CA ALA A 174 5.16 -4.79 -1.54
C ALA A 174 6.24 -3.74 -1.84
N ILE A 175 5.82 -2.58 -2.36
CA ILE A 175 6.71 -1.47 -2.69
C ILE A 175 6.47 -0.35 -1.68
N GLY A 176 7.49 0.06 -0.96
CA GLY A 176 7.47 1.24 -0.11
C GLY A 176 8.31 2.35 -0.69
N VAL A 177 7.81 3.59 -0.66
CA VAL A 177 8.59 4.77 -1.02
C VAL A 177 8.49 5.81 0.08
N LYS A 178 9.64 6.28 0.55
CA LYS A 178 9.74 7.43 1.44
C LYS A 178 10.22 8.63 0.63
N VAL A 179 9.43 9.70 0.66
CA VAL A 179 9.76 10.95 -0.04
C VAL A 179 9.78 12.08 0.99
N TYR A 180 10.93 12.70 1.22
CA TYR A 180 10.98 13.96 1.96
C TYR A 180 12.24 14.77 1.60
N ARG A 181 12.04 16.01 1.11
CA ARG A 181 13.11 16.89 0.62
C ARG A 181 13.97 16.17 -0.43
N THR A 182 15.30 16.17 -0.24
CA THR A 182 16.27 15.59 -1.15
C THR A 182 16.49 14.10 -0.93
N ARG A 183 16.11 13.57 0.24
CA ARG A 183 16.25 12.15 0.56
C ARG A 183 15.04 11.38 0.10
N ARG A 184 15.30 10.35 -0.69
CA ARG A 184 14.28 9.44 -1.17
C ARG A 184 14.80 8.03 -1.01
N ARG A 185 13.93 7.15 -0.51
CA ARG A 185 14.25 5.75 -0.31
C ARG A 185 13.13 4.91 -0.86
N ILE A 186 13.49 3.81 -1.51
CA ILE A 186 12.55 2.80 -2.00
C ILE A 186 12.94 1.45 -1.42
N ILE A 187 11.92 0.67 -1.07
CA ILE A 187 12.05 -0.72 -0.67
C ILE A 187 11.10 -1.55 -1.50
N LEU A 188 11.57 -2.70 -1.98
CA LEU A 188 10.75 -3.74 -2.56
C LEU A 188 10.94 -5.01 -1.73
N ILE A 189 9.82 -5.53 -1.22
CA ILE A 189 9.76 -6.83 -0.59
C ILE A 189 8.97 -7.74 -1.51
N GLN A 190 9.59 -8.85 -1.90
CA GLN A 190 8.95 -9.88 -2.69
C GLN A 190 8.92 -11.17 -1.88
N ARG A 191 7.79 -11.88 -1.92
CA ARG A 191 7.64 -13.14 -1.19
C ARG A 191 8.65 -14.15 -1.73
N ASN A 192 9.34 -14.84 -0.81
CA ASN A 192 10.36 -15.85 -1.13
C ASN A 192 11.55 -15.31 -1.93
N ALA A 193 11.86 -14.01 -1.82
CA ALA A 193 13.01 -13.40 -2.46
C ALA A 193 13.68 -12.39 -1.51
N ASP A 194 14.88 -11.96 -1.88
CA ASP A 194 15.61 -10.95 -1.10
C ASP A 194 14.92 -9.59 -1.17
N THR A 195 14.98 -8.87 -0.05
CA THR A 195 14.49 -7.50 0.04
C THR A 195 15.50 -6.56 -0.63
N ILE A 196 14.99 -5.66 -1.48
CA ILE A 196 15.79 -4.66 -2.18
C ILE A 196 15.50 -3.30 -1.54
N GLU A 197 16.52 -2.64 -1.01
CA GLU A 197 16.44 -1.26 -0.50
C GLU A 197 17.41 -0.37 -1.27
N MET A 198 16.97 0.82 -1.64
CA MET A 198 17.78 1.78 -2.39
C MET A 198 17.52 3.20 -1.93
N ASP A 199 18.61 3.94 -1.71
CA ASP A 199 18.62 5.38 -1.45
C ASP A 199 18.92 6.15 -2.72
N PHE A 200 18.25 7.29 -2.92
CA PHE A 200 18.51 8.19 -4.04
C PHE A 200 18.30 9.66 -3.64
N VAL A 201 19.10 10.53 -4.23
CA VAL A 201 19.05 11.97 -3.98
C VAL A 201 18.30 12.67 -5.11
N ALA A 202 17.34 13.52 -4.77
CA ALA A 202 16.64 14.33 -5.77
C ALA A 202 17.63 15.23 -6.52
N GLY A 203 17.72 15.06 -7.85
CA GLY A 203 18.60 15.85 -8.73
C GLY A 203 19.87 15.12 -9.20
N GLN A 204 20.09 13.85 -8.82
CA GLN A 204 21.08 13.02 -9.51
C GLN A 204 20.51 12.53 -10.86
N GLU A 205 21.27 12.74 -11.94
CA GLU A 205 20.89 12.38 -13.32
C GLU A 205 21.08 10.89 -13.65
N GLU A 206 21.81 10.14 -12.81
CA GLU A 206 21.91 8.69 -12.97
C GLU A 206 20.57 8.05 -12.63
N PHE A 207 19.83 7.68 -13.67
CA PHE A 207 18.73 6.73 -13.58
C PHE A 207 19.27 5.42 -12.99
N VAL A 208 19.21 5.28 -11.67
CA VAL A 208 19.40 3.98 -11.06
C VAL A 208 18.19 3.15 -11.47
N SER A 209 18.36 2.26 -12.45
CA SER A 209 17.28 1.41 -12.90
C SER A 209 16.81 0.58 -11.71
N PHE A 210 15.63 0.90 -11.19
CA PHE A 210 14.99 0.04 -10.21
C PHE A 210 14.82 -1.32 -10.88
N PRO A 211 15.23 -2.44 -10.27
CA PRO A 211 15.18 -3.74 -10.90
C PRO A 211 13.74 -4.28 -10.95
N LEU A 212 12.81 -3.50 -11.54
CA LEU A 212 11.51 -3.99 -11.98
C LEU A 212 11.67 -5.16 -12.95
N ARG A 213 12.83 -5.35 -13.61
CA ARG A 213 13.11 -6.55 -14.41
C ARG A 213 13.06 -7.84 -13.60
N HIS A 214 13.46 -7.83 -12.32
CA HIS A 214 13.32 -9.01 -11.45
C HIS A 214 11.87 -9.21 -10.97
N ALA A 215 11.16 -8.12 -10.66
CA ALA A 215 9.73 -8.17 -10.34
C ALA A 215 8.85 -8.58 -11.54
N ASN A 216 9.22 -8.17 -12.75
CA ASN A 216 8.52 -8.49 -14.00
C ASN A 216 8.56 -9.99 -14.29
N ASN A 217 9.67 -10.69 -14.01
CA ASN A 217 9.75 -12.13 -14.18
C ASN A 217 8.80 -12.87 -13.23
N VAL A 218 8.57 -12.35 -12.03
CA VAL A 218 7.70 -12.98 -11.03
C VAL A 218 6.23 -12.61 -11.23
N ILE A 219 5.94 -11.36 -11.61
CA ILE A 219 4.60 -10.96 -12.04
C ILE A 219 4.20 -11.72 -13.31
N ALA A 220 5.12 -11.86 -14.29
CA ALA A 220 4.87 -12.64 -15.50
C ALA A 220 4.81 -14.16 -15.24
N ALA A 221 5.64 -14.71 -14.35
CA ALA A 221 5.58 -16.14 -13.99
C ALA A 221 4.29 -16.48 -13.22
N ASN A 222 3.89 -15.66 -12.25
CA ASN A 222 2.65 -15.87 -11.49
C ASN A 222 1.39 -15.58 -12.33
N LEU A 223 1.47 -14.71 -13.35
CA LEU A 223 0.38 -14.52 -14.33
C LEU A 223 0.39 -15.64 -15.40
N GLY A 224 1.55 -16.24 -15.69
CA GLY A 224 1.70 -17.37 -16.61
C GLY A 224 1.15 -18.67 -16.04
N GLU A 225 1.37 -18.94 -14.74
CA GLU A 225 0.77 -20.10 -14.04
C GLU A 225 -0.75 -19.97 -13.88
N LEU A 226 -1.28 -18.74 -13.85
CA LEU A 226 -2.73 -18.50 -13.89
C LEU A 226 -3.35 -18.76 -15.28
N GLY A 227 -2.55 -18.70 -16.35
CA GLY A 227 -2.97 -19.09 -17.69
C GLY A 227 -3.10 -20.60 -17.86
N SER A 228 -2.17 -21.39 -17.29
CA SER A 228 -2.21 -22.85 -17.38
C SER A 228 -3.31 -23.50 -16.53
N VAL A 229 -3.71 -22.87 -15.41
CA VAL A 229 -4.82 -23.36 -14.58
C VAL A 229 -6.19 -23.09 -15.22
N ILE A 230 -6.28 -22.16 -16.18
CA ILE A 230 -7.52 -21.90 -16.93
C ILE A 230 -7.66 -22.87 -18.12
N ASP A 231 -6.55 -23.28 -18.75
CA ASP A 231 -6.58 -24.29 -19.83
C ASP A 231 -6.84 -25.71 -19.31
N GLU A 232 -6.61 -26.00 -18.02
CA GLU A 232 -7.00 -27.28 -17.39
C GLU A 232 -8.43 -27.26 -16.80
N ALA A 233 -9.14 -26.14 -16.86
CA ALA A 233 -10.49 -25.97 -16.33
C ALA A 233 -11.55 -25.66 -17.41
N ILE A 234 -11.21 -25.82 -18.69
CA ILE A 234 -12.13 -25.76 -19.84
C ILE A 234 -12.14 -27.12 -20.55
#